data_AF-A0A484ZDI7-F1
#
_entry.id   AF-A0A484ZDI7-F1
#
_cell.length_a   1.000
_cell.length_b   1.000
_cell.length_c   1.000
_cell.angle_alpha   90.00
_cell.angle_beta   90.00
_cell.angle_gamma   90.00
#
_symmetry.space_group_name_H-M   'P 1'
#
loop_
_entity.id
_entity.type
_entity.pdbx_description
1 polymer ?
#
loop_
_entity_poly.entity_id
_entity_poly.type
_entity_poly.pdbx_seq_one_letter_code
_entity_poly.pdbx_strand_id
1 'polypeptide(L)'
;MLKIVIWLVLSLISSCGWVVYALQQQYEEQSAEFRILYRDIAVKLSQHDAILSLLSANSNPEVIKQQFPQILRWQQRAENATEYTLDPAGNGTYWLNAQHFALLVDLNTLIADIPQVNYFQHLSLDWNKTPLIERG
;
A
#
# COMPACT_ATOMS: atom_id res chain seq x y z
N MET A 1 -44.12 8.46 -37.76
CA MET A 1 -43.60 8.78 -36.40
C MET A 1 -43.13 7.54 -35.64
N LEU A 2 -43.97 6.51 -35.41
CA LEU A 2 -43.59 5.31 -34.63
C LEU A 2 -42.29 4.61 -35.10
N LYS A 3 -42.13 4.41 -36.41
CA LYS A 3 -40.91 3.81 -36.99
C LYS A 3 -39.63 4.60 -36.66
N ILE A 4 -39.70 5.93 -36.65
CA ILE A 4 -38.56 6.81 -36.36
C ILE A 4 -38.18 6.71 -34.88
N VAL A 5 -39.20 6.66 -34.00
CA VAL A 5 -38.99 6.48 -32.56
C VAL A 5 -38.36 5.12 -32.26
N ILE A 6 -38.84 4.05 -32.88
CA ILE A 6 -38.26 2.71 -32.74
C ILE A 6 -36.79 2.70 -33.18
N TRP A 7 -36.49 3.34 -34.31
CA TRP A 7 -35.13 3.41 -34.84
C TRP A 7 -34.18 4.20 -33.93
N LEU A 8 -34.67 5.33 -33.38
CA LEU A 8 -33.93 6.12 -32.39
C LEU A 8 -33.64 5.33 -31.11
N VAL A 9 -34.63 4.60 -30.60
CA VAL A 9 -34.47 3.77 -29.40
C VAL A 9 -33.47 2.65 -29.64
N LEU A 10 -33.51 1.99 -30.80
CA LEU A 10 -32.55 0.94 -31.17
C LEU A 10 -31.12 1.48 -31.26
N SER A 11 -30.96 2.64 -31.89
CA SER A 11 -29.69 3.38 -31.97
C SER A 11 -29.15 3.73 -30.58
N LEU A 12 -30.03 4.23 -29.71
CA LEU A 12 -29.67 4.65 -28.35
C LEU A 12 -29.21 3.46 -27.51
N ILE A 13 -29.93 2.34 -27.57
CA ILE A 13 -29.57 1.10 -26.86
C ILE A 13 -28.24 0.56 -27.38
N SER A 14 -28.01 0.58 -28.69
CA SER A 14 -26.75 0.11 -29.28
C SER A 14 -25.56 0.97 -28.87
N SER A 15 -25.72 2.30 -28.84
CA SER A 15 -24.66 3.20 -28.38
C SER A 15 -24.40 3.04 -26.89
N CYS A 16 -25.45 2.90 -26.07
CA CYS A 16 -25.33 2.70 -24.64
C CYS A 16 -24.61 1.39 -24.29
N GLY A 17 -24.94 0.30 -25.00
CA GLY A 17 -24.26 -0.99 -24.81
C GLY A 17 -22.76 -0.93 -25.05
N TRP A 18 -22.31 -0.16 -26.05
CA TRP A 18 -20.89 0.04 -26.31
C TRP A 18 -20.19 0.82 -25.18
N VAL A 19 -20.83 1.87 -24.66
CA VAL A 19 -20.29 2.67 -23.56
C VAL A 19 -20.16 1.83 -22.30
N VAL A 20 -21.19 1.03 -21.96
CA VAL A 20 -21.16 0.14 -20.80
C VAL A 20 -20.03 -0.90 -20.93
N TYR A 21 -19.87 -1.48 -22.11
CA TYR A 21 -18.78 -2.43 -22.36
C TYR A 21 -17.39 -1.79 -22.20
N ALA A 22 -17.19 -0.59 -22.76
CA ALA A 22 -15.93 0.14 -22.63
C ALA A 22 -15.63 0.51 -21.16
N LEU A 23 -16.64 0.96 -20.41
CA LEU A 23 -16.49 1.24 -18.97
C LEU A 23 -16.13 -0.01 -18.17
N GLN A 24 -16.76 -1.14 -18.49
CA GLN A 24 -16.47 -2.39 -17.80
C GLN A 24 -15.05 -2.88 -18.09
N GLN A 25 -14.60 -2.78 -19.34
CA GLN A 25 -13.23 -3.13 -19.73
C GLN A 25 -12.21 -2.27 -18.97
N GLN A 26 -12.41 -0.95 -18.93
CA GLN A 26 -11.53 -0.05 -18.19
C GLN A 26 -11.52 -0.34 -16.68
N TYR A 27 -12.68 -0.68 -16.11
CA TYR A 27 -12.79 -1.05 -14.72
C TYR A 27 -12.01 -2.34 -14.40
N GLU A 28 -12.11 -3.35 -15.25
CA GLU A 28 -11.38 -4.62 -15.08
C GLU A 28 -9.86 -4.41 -15.17
N GLU A 29 -9.38 -3.58 -16.11
CA GLU A 29 -7.96 -3.24 -16.26
C GLU A 29 -7.41 -2.49 -15.03
N GLN A 30 -8.10 -1.43 -14.58
CA GLN A 30 -7.69 -0.68 -13.39
C GLN A 30 -7.74 -1.53 -12.11
N SER A 31 -8.75 -2.40 -11.99
CA SER A 31 -8.89 -3.30 -10.85
C SER A 31 -7.76 -4.34 -10.83
N ALA A 32 -7.35 -4.85 -11.99
CA ALA A 32 -6.22 -5.76 -12.10
C ALA A 32 -4.91 -5.09 -11.66
N GLU A 33 -4.62 -3.87 -12.14
CA GLU A 33 -3.44 -3.10 -11.74
C GLU A 33 -3.45 -2.80 -10.24
N PHE A 34 -4.58 -2.34 -9.69
CA PHE A 34 -4.74 -2.11 -8.26
C PHE A 34 -4.48 -3.39 -7.45
N ARG A 35 -5.01 -4.54 -7.89
CA ARG A 35 -4.84 -5.81 -7.18
C ARG A 35 -3.38 -6.26 -7.16
N ILE A 36 -2.62 -6.01 -8.23
CA ILE A 36 -1.19 -6.31 -8.28
C ILE A 36 -0.44 -5.40 -7.32
N LEU A 37 -0.71 -4.09 -7.35
CA LEU A 37 -0.06 -3.13 -6.45
C LEU A 37 -0.37 -3.46 -4.98
N TYR A 38 -1.64 -3.69 -4.64
CA TYR A 38 -2.06 -4.07 -3.30
C TYR A 38 -1.34 -5.31 -2.82
N ARG A 39 -1.24 -6.35 -3.66
CA ARG A 39 -0.53 -7.59 -3.34
C ARG A 39 0.96 -7.33 -3.10
N ASP A 40 1.62 -6.56 -3.96
CA ASP A 40 3.05 -6.30 -3.84
C ASP A 40 3.37 -5.50 -2.56
N ILE A 41 2.53 -4.51 -2.23
CA ILE A 41 2.57 -3.78 -0.96
C ILE A 41 2.37 -4.75 0.21
N ALA A 42 1.29 -5.55 0.20
CA ALA A 42 0.99 -6.49 1.28
C ALA A 42 2.09 -7.55 1.50
N VAL A 43 2.71 -8.04 0.42
CA VAL A 43 3.85 -8.97 0.51
C VAL A 43 5.05 -8.29 1.16
N LYS A 44 5.41 -7.07 0.74
CA LYS A 44 6.53 -6.33 1.36
C LYS A 44 6.27 -6.00 2.83
N LEU A 45 5.04 -5.64 3.20
CA LEU A 45 4.67 -5.42 4.59
C LEU A 45 4.70 -6.72 5.41
N SER A 46 4.22 -7.84 4.88
CA SER A 46 4.24 -9.12 5.60
C SER A 46 5.65 -9.70 5.77
N GLN A 47 6.55 -9.46 4.81
CA GLN A 47 7.97 -9.79 4.95
C GLN A 47 8.60 -9.10 6.17
N HIS A 48 8.21 -7.86 6.47
CA HIS A 48 8.70 -7.17 7.66
C HIS A 48 8.29 -7.82 8.98
N ASP A 49 7.08 -8.38 9.06
CA ASP A 49 6.63 -9.10 10.25
C ASP A 49 7.43 -10.39 10.46
N ALA A 50 7.78 -11.09 9.38
CA ALA A 50 8.69 -12.23 9.45
C ALA A 50 10.10 -11.83 9.88
N ILE A 51 10.61 -10.68 9.41
CA ILE A 51 11.93 -10.15 9.77
C ILE A 51 11.97 -9.78 11.26
N LEU A 52 10.91 -9.18 11.82
CA LEU A 52 10.81 -8.92 13.26
C LEU A 52 10.98 -10.18 14.11
N SER A 53 10.30 -11.26 13.72
CA SER A 53 10.35 -12.53 14.43
C SER A 53 11.78 -13.11 14.45
N LEU A 54 12.50 -12.97 13.34
CA LEU A 54 13.89 -13.44 13.21
C LEU A 54 14.91 -12.53 13.92
N LEU A 55 14.68 -11.21 13.96
CA LEU A 55 15.58 -10.22 14.57
C LEU A 55 15.50 -10.19 16.10
N SER A 56 14.36 -10.59 16.69
CA SER A 56 14.17 -10.67 18.15
C SER A 56 15.19 -11.59 18.85
N ALA A 57 15.87 -12.47 18.11
CA ALA A 57 16.66 -13.54 18.69
C ALA A 57 18.15 -13.25 18.82
N ASN A 58 18.80 -12.38 18.00
CA ASN A 58 20.28 -12.28 18.05
C ASN A 58 21.01 -11.09 17.35
N SER A 59 20.39 -9.95 17.05
CA SER A 59 20.94 -9.11 15.96
C SER A 59 21.63 -7.80 16.37
N ASN A 60 22.91 -7.67 15.99
CA ASN A 60 23.75 -6.46 16.04
C ASN A 60 23.21 -5.38 15.07
N PRO A 61 23.01 -4.11 15.50
CA PRO A 61 22.38 -3.06 14.69
C PRO A 61 23.07 -2.76 13.34
N GLU A 62 24.40 -2.93 13.24
CA GLU A 62 25.13 -2.70 11.99
C GLU A 62 24.79 -3.74 10.90
N VAL A 63 24.58 -5.00 11.30
CA VAL A 63 24.19 -6.08 10.38
C VAL A 63 22.75 -5.89 9.89
N ILE A 64 21.88 -5.38 10.77
CA ILE A 64 20.47 -5.09 10.45
C ILE A 64 20.39 -4.01 9.38
N LYS A 65 21.16 -2.92 9.54
CA LYS A 65 21.18 -1.84 8.55
C LYS A 65 21.71 -2.30 7.20
N GLN A 66 22.66 -3.24 7.19
CA GLN A 66 23.22 -3.80 5.96
C GLN A 66 22.25 -4.75 5.24
N GLN A 67 21.44 -5.52 5.97
CA GLN A 67 20.47 -6.44 5.39
C GLN A 67 19.12 -5.79 5.06
N PHE A 68 18.76 -4.73 5.80
CA PHE A 68 17.47 -4.04 5.68
C PHE A 68 17.68 -2.53 5.69
N PRO A 69 18.04 -1.92 4.55
CA PRO A 69 18.35 -0.48 4.47
C PRO A 69 17.14 0.41 4.79
N GLN A 70 15.92 -0.12 4.71
CA GLN A 70 14.68 0.56 5.11
C GLN A 70 14.50 0.71 6.63
N ILE A 71 15.31 0.02 7.46
CA ILE A 71 15.27 0.15 8.92
C ILE A 71 16.20 1.30 9.32
N LEU A 72 15.62 2.42 9.74
CA LEU A 72 16.34 3.64 10.09
C LEU A 72 16.92 3.60 11.50
N ARG A 73 16.17 3.04 12.46
CA ARG A 73 16.61 2.94 13.87
C ARG A 73 16.08 1.69 14.55
N TRP A 74 16.87 1.22 15.50
CA TRP A 74 16.53 0.15 16.43
C TRP A 74 16.69 0.68 17.86
N GLN A 75 15.70 0.46 18.71
CA GLN A 75 15.76 0.84 20.12
C GLN A 75 15.06 -0.20 20.99
N GLN A 76 15.51 -0.34 22.24
CA GLN A 76 14.77 -1.10 23.24
C GLN A 76 13.42 -0.41 23.48
N ARG A 77 12.35 -1.20 23.64
CA ARG A 77 11.00 -0.67 23.83
C ARG A 77 10.99 0.26 25.06
N ALA A 78 10.60 1.52 24.86
CA ALA A 78 10.43 2.47 25.95
C ALA A 78 9.27 2.02 26.85
N GLU A 79 9.37 2.26 28.17
CA GLU A 79 8.29 1.90 29.11
C GLU A 79 6.96 2.63 28.83
N ASN A 80 7.02 3.76 28.10
CA ASN A 80 5.85 4.52 27.64
C ASN A 80 5.45 4.21 26.19
N ALA A 81 5.93 3.11 25.61
CA ALA A 81 5.62 2.76 24.22
C ALA A 81 4.17 2.30 24.07
N THR A 82 3.54 2.75 22.98
CA THR A 82 2.17 2.42 22.58
C THR A 82 1.93 0.90 22.54
N GLU A 83 0.76 0.44 22.99
CA GLU A 83 0.38 -0.99 22.93
C GLU A 83 0.26 -1.52 21.49
N TYR A 84 0.02 -0.62 20.53
CA TYR A 84 -0.09 -0.98 19.12
C TYR A 84 1.26 -1.44 18.54
N THR A 85 1.22 -2.55 17.81
CA THR A 85 2.35 -3.08 17.04
C THR A 85 2.88 -2.07 16.03
N LEU A 86 2.02 -1.18 15.52
CA LEU A 86 2.39 -0.14 14.57
C LEU A 86 2.00 1.23 15.12
N ASP A 87 2.97 2.14 15.15
CA ASP A 87 2.79 3.51 15.62
C ASP A 87 3.39 4.52 14.61
N PRO A 88 2.60 5.46 14.04
CA PRO A 88 3.10 6.45 13.09
C PRO A 88 4.19 7.35 13.70
N ALA A 89 5.36 7.43 13.06
CA ALA A 89 6.44 8.33 13.47
C ALA A 89 6.46 9.64 12.65
N GLY A 90 5.66 9.71 11.59
CA GLY A 90 5.55 10.86 10.68
C GLY A 90 6.49 10.78 9.47
N ASN A 91 6.25 11.61 8.46
CA ASN A 91 7.06 11.71 7.23
C ASN A 91 7.27 10.39 6.47
N GLY A 92 6.28 9.50 6.43
CA GLY A 92 6.45 8.18 5.79
C GLY A 92 7.27 7.21 6.61
N THR A 93 7.46 7.44 7.92
CA THR A 93 8.12 6.50 8.82
C THR A 93 7.16 6.00 9.90
N TYR A 94 7.37 4.77 10.35
CA TYR A 94 6.57 4.16 11.41
C TYR A 94 7.43 3.36 12.37
N TRP A 95 7.01 3.33 13.63
CA TRP A 95 7.53 2.43 14.64
C TRP A 95 6.81 1.11 14.57
N LEU A 96 7.60 0.05 14.50
CA LEU A 96 7.17 -1.33 14.56
C LEU A 96 7.59 -1.89 15.91
N ASN A 97 6.63 -2.02 16.82
CA ASN A 97 6.82 -2.32 18.22
C ASN A 97 6.69 -3.84 18.44
N ALA A 98 7.80 -4.50 18.78
CA ALA A 98 7.85 -5.89 19.24
C ALA A 98 7.98 -5.97 20.77
N GLN A 99 7.90 -7.15 21.38
CA GLN A 99 7.82 -7.31 22.85
C GLN A 99 8.95 -6.60 23.63
N HIS A 100 10.18 -6.57 23.09
CA HIS A 100 11.34 -5.99 23.78
C HIS A 100 12.02 -4.84 23.02
N PHE A 101 11.69 -4.63 21.75
CA PHE A 101 12.35 -3.67 20.88
C PHE A 101 11.34 -2.97 19.98
N ALA A 102 11.71 -1.78 19.51
CA ALA A 102 10.98 -0.99 18.53
C ALA A 102 11.90 -0.65 17.36
N LEU A 103 11.37 -0.76 16.15
CA LEU A 103 12.07 -0.51 14.90
C LEU A 103 11.45 0.66 14.17
N LEU A 104 12.24 1.66 13.81
CA LEU A 104 11.80 2.74 12.93
C LEU A 104 12.03 2.29 11.49
N VAL A 105 10.95 2.17 10.72
CA VAL A 105 10.98 1.73 9.33
C VAL A 105 10.52 2.88 8.43
N ASP A 106 11.22 3.07 7.31
CA ASP A 106 10.85 4.03 6.27
C ASP A 106 9.98 3.38 5.19
N LEU A 107 8.71 3.79 5.13
CA LEU A 107 7.77 3.42 4.06
C LEU A 107 8.19 4.00 2.72
N ASN A 108 8.85 5.16 2.70
CA ASN A 108 9.20 5.82 1.44
C ASN A 108 10.16 4.98 0.63
N THR A 109 11.20 4.47 1.27
CA THR A 109 12.18 3.55 0.67
C THR A 109 11.51 2.25 0.24
N LEU A 110 10.59 1.70 1.05
CA LEU A 110 9.91 0.45 0.74
C LEU A 110 8.99 0.53 -0.48
N ILE A 111 8.26 1.65 -0.59
CA ILE A 111 7.32 1.94 -1.67
C ILE A 111 8.05 2.45 -2.92
N ALA A 112 9.19 3.14 -2.77
CA ALA A 112 10.00 3.58 -3.92
C ALA A 112 10.50 2.41 -4.78
N ASP A 113 10.75 1.24 -4.18
CA ASP A 113 11.14 0.02 -4.89
C ASP A 113 9.97 -0.70 -5.59
N ILE A 114 8.74 -0.17 -5.55
CA ILE A 114 7.58 -0.77 -6.21
C ILE A 114 7.33 -0.02 -7.53
N PRO A 115 7.65 -0.61 -8.70
CA PRO A 115 7.57 0.08 -9.99
C PRO A 115 6.14 0.52 -10.36
N GLN A 116 5.14 -0.18 -9.84
CA GLN A 116 3.71 0.07 -10.11
C GLN A 116 3.17 1.33 -9.42
N VAL A 117 3.88 1.91 -8.45
CA VAL A 117 3.45 3.13 -7.74
C VAL A 117 3.35 4.33 -8.68
N ASN A 118 4.15 4.35 -9.75
CA ASN A 118 4.15 5.43 -10.74
C ASN A 118 2.92 5.45 -11.66
N TYR A 119 2.11 4.40 -11.67
CA TYR A 119 0.88 4.34 -12.48
C TYR A 119 -0.31 5.02 -11.80
N PHE A 120 -0.19 5.35 -10.52
CA PHE A 120 -1.24 5.99 -9.73
C PHE A 120 -0.95 7.48 -9.52
N GLN A 121 -1.96 8.32 -9.75
CA GLN A 121 -1.85 9.77 -9.52
C GLN A 121 -1.83 10.13 -8.03
N HIS A 122 -2.48 9.31 -7.20
CA HIS A 122 -2.55 9.50 -5.76
C HIS A 122 -2.54 8.15 -5.05
N LEU A 123 -1.68 8.04 -4.03
CA LEU A 123 -1.51 6.87 -3.18
C LEU A 123 -1.38 7.33 -1.74
N SER A 124 -2.34 6.91 -0.90
CA SER A 124 -2.28 7.07 0.54
C SER A 124 -2.23 5.70 1.21
N LEU A 125 -1.46 5.59 2.30
CA LEU A 125 -1.52 4.46 3.19
C LEU A 125 -1.86 4.98 4.59
N ASP A 126 -3.01 4.57 5.11
CA ASP A 126 -3.52 5.04 6.39
C ASP A 126 -3.46 3.92 7.43
N TRP A 127 -3.03 4.27 8.65
CA TRP A 127 -3.12 3.39 9.81
C TRP A 127 -3.95 4.05 10.91
N ASN A 128 -5.00 3.36 11.36
CA ASN A 128 -5.89 3.87 12.41
C ASN A 128 -6.37 5.32 12.16
N LYS A 129 -6.77 5.62 10.92
CA LYS A 129 -7.19 6.96 10.44
C LYS A 129 -6.09 8.04 10.46
N THR A 130 -4.83 7.64 10.62
CA THR A 130 -3.67 8.52 10.53
C THR A 130 -2.89 8.17 9.26
N PRO A 131 -2.64 9.14 8.36
CA PRO A 131 -1.87 8.88 7.15
C PRO A 131 -0.41 8.55 7.52
N LEU A 132 0.06 7.39 7.09
CA LEU A 132 1.46 6.98 7.22
C LEU A 132 2.29 7.58 6.09
N ILE A 133 1.77 7.50 4.86
CA ILE A 133 2.39 8.09 3.67
C ILE A 133 1.28 8.57 2.74
N GLU A 134 1.55 9.67 2.06
CA GLU A 134 0.72 10.24 1.01
C GLU A 134 1.64 10.67 -0.14
N ARG A 135 1.35 10.21 -1.36
CA ARG A 135 2.06 10.59 -2.59
C ARG A 135 1.03 10.89 -3.66
N GLY A 136 1.07 12.09 -4.22
CA GLY A 136 0.16 12.53 -5.29
C GLY A 136 -0.30 13.96 -5.10
#